data_AF-U2LMA6-F1
#
_entry.id   AF-U2LMA6-F1
#
_cell.length_a   1.000
_cell.length_b   1.000
_cell.length_c   1.000
_cell.angle_alpha   90.00
_cell.angle_beta   90.00
_cell.angle_gamma   90.00
#
_symmetry.space_group_name_H-M   'P 1'
#
loop_
_entity.id
_entity.type
_entity.pdbx_description
1 polymer ?
#
loop_
_entity_poly.entity_id
_entity_poly.type
_entity_poly.pdbx_seq_one_letter_code
_entity_poly.pdbx_strand_id
1 'polypeptide(L)' 'MKTEVGCIIGAEDPEFINGSYAFAQKYVHDLDAWRVLPTEVQEKYVGRRKRTALLHPVEGAPRAYRRGRIVLGSR' A
#
# COMPACT_ATOMS: atom_id res chain seq x y z
N MET A 1 -3.27 16.27 23.23
CA MET A 1 -3.36 16.00 21.78
C MET A 1 -2.08 15.27 21.40
N LYS A 2 -2.11 13.92 21.27
CA LYS A 2 -0.94 13.16 20.81
C LYS A 2 -0.87 13.33 19.30
N THR A 3 0.14 14.03 18.82
CA THR A 3 0.43 14.12 17.39
C THR A 3 1.03 12.78 16.99
N GLU A 4 0.23 11.86 16.46
CA GLU A 4 0.71 10.56 16.00
C GLU A 4 1.50 10.74 14.69
N VAL A 5 2.78 11.04 14.83
CA VAL A 5 3.73 11.07 13.72
C VAL A 5 4.25 9.64 13.50
N GLY A 6 3.64 8.91 12.57
CA GLY A 6 4.00 7.52 12.26
C GLY A 6 5.38 7.30 11.62
N CYS A 7 6.23 8.33 11.57
CA CYS A 7 7.49 8.36 10.83
C CYS A 7 8.67 8.91 11.67
N ILE A 8 8.42 9.35 12.91
CA ILE A 8 9.43 10.02 13.73
C ILE A 8 9.80 9.12 14.91
N ILE A 9 11.11 8.90 15.09
CA ILE A 9 11.67 8.19 16.23
C ILE A 9 11.43 9.03 17.49
N GLY A 10 10.72 8.44 18.45
CA GLY A 10 10.40 9.01 19.75
C GLY A 10 11.38 8.58 20.84
N ALA A 11 10.87 8.43 22.06
CA ALA A 11 11.67 8.07 23.24
C ALA A 11 12.17 6.61 23.24
N GLU A 12 11.80 5.81 22.24
CA GLU A 12 12.28 4.44 22.07
C GLU A 12 13.77 4.35 21.71
N ASP A 13 14.33 5.40 21.13
CA ASP A 13 15.76 5.50 20.81
C ASP A 13 16.27 6.94 21.00
N PRO A 14 16.75 7.29 22.21
CA PRO A 14 17.13 8.64 22.58
C PRO A 14 18.24 9.27 21.72
N GLU A 15 19.13 8.45 21.14
CA GLU A 15 20.26 8.93 20.34
C GLU A 15 19.83 9.39 18.94
N PHE A 16 18.69 8.90 18.45
CA PHE A 16 18.15 9.18 17.11
C PHE A 16 16.78 9.87 17.16
N ILE A 17 16.43 10.51 18.30
CA ILE A 17 15.21 11.31 18.45
C ILE A 17 15.09 12.30 17.28
N ASN A 18 13.89 12.39 16.72
CA ASN A 18 13.57 13.20 15.54
C ASN A 18 14.16 12.67 14.21
N GLY A 19 14.77 11.48 14.22
CA GLY A 19 15.16 10.73 13.03
C GLY A 19 14.00 9.91 12.42
N SER A 20 14.27 9.28 11.28
CA SER A 20 13.34 8.39 10.59
C SER A 20 14.08 7.28 9.85
N TYR A 21 13.51 6.06 9.85
CA TYR A 21 14.03 4.94 9.08
C TYR A 21 13.35 4.89 7.71
N ALA A 22 14.13 5.19 6.66
CA ALA A 22 13.66 5.12 5.28
C ALA A 22 14.17 3.84 4.60
N PHE A 23 13.28 3.13 3.91
CA PHE A 23 13.63 2.01 3.05
C PHE A 23 13.19 2.31 1.62
N ALA A 24 14.08 2.06 0.65
CA ALA A 24 13.80 2.27 -0.76
C ALA A 24 13.82 0.93 -1.50
N GLN A 25 12.78 0.69 -2.31
CA GLN A 25 12.70 -0.46 -3.19
C GLN A 25 12.43 -0.02 -4.62
N LYS A 26 13.28 -0.47 -5.55
CA LYS A 26 13.12 -0.20 -6.97
C LYS A 26 12.19 -1.24 -7.59
N TYR A 27 11.09 -0.77 -8.14
CA TYR A 27 10.16 -1.58 -8.94
C TYR A 27 10.27 -1.16 -10.41
N VAL A 28 10.42 -2.15 -11.30
CA VAL A 28 10.35 -1.96 -12.75
C VAL A 28 9.03 -2.55 -13.21
N HIS A 29 8.20 -1.74 -13.86
CA HIS A 29 6.88 -2.14 -14.31
C HIS A 29 6.88 -2.48 -15.79
N ASP A 30 6.28 -3.62 -16.13
CA ASP A 30 5.87 -3.93 -17.49
C ASP A 30 4.53 -3.25 -17.78
N LEU A 31 4.60 -2.08 -18.42
CA LEU A 31 3.43 -1.27 -18.73
C LEU A 31 2.67 -1.78 -19.95
N ASP A 32 3.33 -2.49 -20.85
CA ASP A 32 2.69 -3.01 -22.07
C ASP A 32 1.79 -4.19 -21.69
N ALA A 33 2.30 -5.12 -20.88
CA ALA A 33 1.48 -6.20 -20.32
C ALA A 33 0.33 -5.65 -19.47
N TRP A 34 0.56 -4.58 -18.70
CA TRP A 34 -0.48 -3.97 -17.86
C TRP A 34 -1.60 -3.32 -18.68
N ARG A 35 -1.27 -2.63 -19.78
CA ARG A 35 -2.26 -1.91 -20.61
C ARG A 35 -3.19 -2.81 -21.40
N VAL A 36 -2.74 -4.04 -21.72
CA VAL A 36 -3.56 -5.04 -22.42
C VAL A 36 -4.70 -5.56 -21.55
N LEU A 37 -4.58 -5.48 -20.22
CA LEU A 37 -5.61 -5.97 -19.30
C LEU A 37 -6.85 -5.06 -19.29
N PRO A 38 -8.08 -5.62 -19.30
CA PRO A 38 -9.31 -4.86 -19.09
C PRO A 38 -9.32 -4.11 -17.75
N THR A 39 -10.06 -3.01 -17.68
CA THR A 39 -10.12 -2.16 -16.48
C THR A 39 -10.61 -2.92 -15.25
N GLU A 40 -11.57 -3.82 -15.42
CA GLU A 40 -12.15 -4.64 -14.36
C GLU A 40 -11.10 -5.60 -13.76
N VAL A 41 -10.14 -6.04 -14.56
CA VAL A 41 -9.05 -6.90 -14.12
C VAL A 41 -8.00 -6.08 -13.38
N GLN A 42 -7.65 -4.89 -13.90
CA GLN A 42 -6.74 -3.97 -13.22
C GLN A 42 -7.27 -3.54 -11.85
N GLU A 43 -8.56 -3.22 -11.75
CA GLU A 43 -9.22 -2.82 -10.49
C GLU A 43 -9.23 -3.95 -9.46
N LYS A 44 -9.34 -5.21 -9.90
CA LYS A 44 -9.23 -6.39 -9.01
C LYS A 44 -7.81 -6.57 -8.45
N TYR A 45 -6.77 -6.30 -9.24
CA TYR A 45 -5.38 -6.38 -8.77
C TYR A 45 -5.01 -5.27 -7.80
N VAL A 46 -5.49 -4.04 -8.04
CA VAL A 46 -5.24 -2.88 -7.16
C VAL A 46 -6.18 -2.87 -5.94
N GLY A 47 -7.39 -3.42 -6.07
CA GLY A 47 -8.42 -3.42 -5.04
C GLY A 47 -9.18 -2.10 -4.91
N ARG A 48 -9.04 -1.19 -5.88
CA ARG A 48 -9.71 0.12 -5.93
C ARG A 48 -10.18 0.43 -7.35
N ARG A 49 -11.26 1.19 -7.47
CA ARG A 49 -11.75 1.71 -8.74
C ARG A 49 -10.75 2.69 -9.34
N LYS A 50 -10.46 2.56 -10.62
CA LYS A 50 -9.41 3.33 -11.32
C LYS A 50 -9.72 4.82 -11.39
N ARG A 51 -10.99 5.18 -11.60
CA ARG A 51 -11.41 6.58 -11.75
C ARG A 51 -11.64 7.32 -10.44
N THR A 52 -12.20 6.65 -9.44
CA THR A 52 -12.66 7.30 -8.20
C THR A 52 -11.77 7.02 -7.00
N ALA A 53 -10.80 6.11 -7.12
CA ALA A 53 -9.98 5.60 -6.02
C ALA A 53 -10.79 4.95 -4.87
N LEU A 54 -12.10 4.76 -5.04
CA LEU A 54 -12.95 4.11 -4.06
C LEU A 54 -12.57 2.63 -3.93
N LEU A 55 -12.69 2.09 -2.72
CA LEU A 55 -12.47 0.67 -2.47
C LEU A 55 -13.39 -0.17 -3.37
N HIS A 56 -12.79 -1.14 -4.06
CA HIS A 56 -13.55 -2.08 -4.86
C HIS A 56 -14.26 -3.07 -3.90
N PRO A 57 -15.56 -3.40 -4.11
CA PRO A 57 -16.26 -4.39 -3.29
C PRO A 57 -15.47 -5.71 -3.26
N VAL A 58 -15.31 -6.27 -2.06
CA VAL A 58 -14.35 -7.35 -1.77
C VAL A 58 -14.92 -8.76 -2.06
N GLU A 59 -16.18 -8.83 -2.51
CA GLU A 59 -16.89 -10.09 -2.68
C GLU A 59 -16.35 -10.88 -3.89
N GLY A 60 -15.77 -12.06 -3.63
CA GLY A 60 -15.26 -12.96 -4.66
C GLY A 60 -13.86 -12.65 -5.23
N ALA A 61 -13.06 -11.77 -4.60
CA ALA A 61 -11.73 -11.43 -5.13
C ALA A 61 -10.74 -12.62 -5.13
N PRO A 62 -9.97 -12.83 -6.23
CA PRO A 62 -9.05 -13.96 -6.36
C PRO A 62 -7.96 -13.97 -5.28
N ARG A 63 -7.46 -15.16 -4.89
CA ARG A 63 -6.49 -15.33 -3.77
C ARG A 63 -5.23 -14.47 -3.89
N ALA A 64 -4.81 -14.10 -5.11
CA ALA A 64 -3.68 -13.19 -5.34
C ALA A 64 -3.85 -11.84 -4.63
N TYR A 65 -5.08 -11.33 -4.51
CA TYR A 65 -5.40 -10.07 -3.83
C TYR A 65 -5.11 -10.09 -2.32
N ARG A 66 -5.05 -11.28 -1.68
CA ARG A 66 -4.74 -11.42 -0.25
C ARG A 66 -3.24 -11.47 0.05
N ARG A 67 -2.41 -11.90 -0.90
CA ARG A 67 -0.99 -12.20 -0.64
C ARG A 67 -0.07 -10.96 -0.76
N GLY A 68 -0.53 -9.90 -1.42
CA GLY A 68 0.21 -8.63 -1.59
C GLY A 68 -0.33 -7.45 -0.78
N ARG A 69 -1.25 -7.68 0.16
CA ARG A 69 -1.84 -6.60 0.95
C ARG A 69 -0.86 -6.19 2.07
N ILE A 70 -0.35 -4.96 2.01
CA ILE A 70 0.29 -4.32 3.16
C ILE A 70 -0.84 -3.97 4.15
N VAL A 71 -1.19 -4.91 5.03
CA VAL A 71 -2.00 -4.63 6.21
C VAL A 71 -1.03 -4.26 7.31
N LEU A 72 -0.91 -2.97 7.60
CA LEU A 72 -0.36 -2.55 8.88
C LEU A 72 -1.44 -2.89 9.91
N GLY A 73 -1.14 -3.83 10.80
CA GLY A 73 -2.02 -4.07 11.95
C GLY A 73 -2.14 -2.78 12.74
N SER A 74 -3.35 -2.22 12.81
CA SER A 74 -3.66 -1.22 13.83
C SER A 74 -3.52 -1.94 15.18
N ARG A 75 -2.70 -1.39 16.08
CA ARG A 75 -3.01 -1.57 17.49
C ARG A 75 -4.33 -0.88 17.82
#